data_AF-F4MZ31-F1
#
_entry.id   AF-F4MZ31-F1
#
_cell.length_a   1.000
_cell.length_b   1.000
_cell.length_c   1.000
_cell.angle_alpha   90.00
_cell.angle_beta   90.00
_cell.angle_gamma   90.00
#
_symmetry.space_group_name_H-M   'P 1'
#
loop_
_entity.id
_entity.type
_entity.pdbx_description
1 polymer ?
#
loop_
_entity_poly.entity_id
_entity_poly.type
_entity_poly.pdbx_seq_one_letter_code
_entity_poly.pdbx_strand_id
1 'polypeptide(L)'
;MKVCRAAIVPMFPVYNYREHRLDIYIRPPMDDLADADDAYIARRMNEEVELLVKPNPEQYTWILKLLKTRREGEIEPYVRKDIY
;
A
#
# COMPACT_ATOMS: atom_id res chain seq x y z
N MET A 1 3.05 -21.70 6.78
CA MET A 1 4.18 -21.93 5.86
C MET A 1 3.96 -21.06 4.63
N LYS A 2 4.85 -20.11 4.32
CA LYS A 2 4.74 -19.30 3.09
C LYS A 2 5.04 -20.18 1.88
N VAL A 3 4.10 -20.27 0.95
CA VAL A 3 4.01 -21.36 -0.06
C VAL A 3 5.18 -21.36 -1.05
N CYS A 4 5.66 -20.20 -1.49
CA CYS A 4 6.60 -20.11 -2.62
C CYS A 4 8.01 -19.60 -2.28
N ARG A 5 8.26 -19.10 -1.05
CA ARG A 5 9.54 -18.46 -0.64
C ARG A 5 10.12 -17.49 -1.68
N ALA A 6 9.25 -16.80 -2.42
CA ALA A 6 9.64 -15.90 -3.48
C ALA A 6 10.09 -14.55 -2.91
N ALA A 7 10.98 -13.86 -3.63
CA ALA A 7 11.31 -12.48 -3.36
C ALA A 7 10.06 -11.59 -3.58
N ILE A 8 9.79 -10.70 -2.63
CA ILE A 8 8.69 -9.73 -2.71
C ILE A 8 9.29 -8.40 -3.14
N VAL A 9 8.90 -7.90 -4.31
CA VAL A 9 9.45 -6.67 -4.90
C VAL A 9 8.33 -5.64 -5.04
N PRO A 10 8.35 -4.54 -4.26
CA PRO A 10 7.35 -3.48 -4.39
C PRO A 10 7.49 -2.73 -5.72
N MET A 11 6.37 -2.47 -6.37
CA MET A 11 6.31 -1.76 -7.64
C MET A 11 5.10 -0.81 -7.68
N PHE A 12 5.28 0.38 -8.27
CA PHE A 12 4.20 1.34 -8.44
C PHE A 12 4.31 2.06 -9.79
N PRO A 13 3.28 1.99 -10.65
CA PRO A 13 3.22 2.76 -11.88
C PRO A 13 2.64 4.16 -11.64
N VAL A 14 3.22 5.17 -12.29
CA VAL A 14 2.72 6.56 -12.26
C VAL A 14 2.68 7.09 -13.67
N TYR A 15 1.56 7.71 -14.05
CA TYR A 15 1.46 8.42 -15.31
C TYR A 15 2.05 9.82 -15.21
N ASN A 16 3.07 10.09 -16.03
CA ASN A 16 3.69 11.41 -16.16
C ASN A 16 2.97 12.18 -17.28
N TYR A 17 2.09 13.09 -16.89
CA TYR A 17 1.28 13.88 -17.83
C TYR A 17 2.08 14.89 -18.66
N ARG A 18 3.28 15.27 -18.21
CA ARG A 18 4.13 16.25 -18.91
C ARG A 18 4.89 15.63 -20.07
N GLU A 19 5.40 14.41 -19.86
CA GLU A 19 6.14 13.67 -20.88
C GLU A 19 5.29 12.65 -21.65
N HIS A 20 4.04 12.45 -21.24
CA HIS A 20 3.13 11.43 -21.78
C HIS A 20 3.71 10.01 -21.68
N ARG A 21 4.25 9.68 -20.51
CA ARG A 21 4.92 8.40 -20.24
C ARG A 21 4.38 7.72 -18.98
N LEU A 22 4.62 6.42 -18.88
CA LEU A 22 4.38 5.64 -17.68
C LEU A 22 5.72 5.39 -16.98
N ASP A 23 5.89 6.01 -15.82
CA ASP A 23 7.05 5.80 -14.96
C ASP A 23 6.78 4.60 -14.05
N ILE A 24 7.68 3.61 -14.05
CA ILE A 24 7.56 2.42 -13.20
C ILE A 24 8.61 2.49 -12.11
N TYR A 25 8.16 2.66 -10.87
CA TYR A 25 9.03 2.68 -9.71
C TYR A 25 9.15 1.26 -9.15
N ILE A 26 10.36 0.73 -9.10
CA ILE A 26 10.68 -0.59 -8.55
C ILE A 26 11.59 -0.38 -7.34
N ARG A 27 11.23 -1.00 -6.21
CA ARG A 27 12.02 -0.93 -4.97
C ARG A 27 12.82 -2.22 -4.76
N PRO A 28 13.87 -2.20 -3.91
CA PRO A 28 14.58 -3.41 -3.55
C PRO A 28 13.65 -4.50 -2.99
N PRO A 29 14.02 -5.79 -3.14
CA PRO A 29 13.30 -6.88 -2.50
C PRO A 29 13.16 -6.69 -0.99
N MET A 30 12.03 -7.12 -0.43
CA MET A 30 11.76 -7.09 1.01
C MET A 30 12.30 -8.37 1.68
N ASP A 31 13.62 -8.46 1.80
CA ASP A 31 14.31 -9.64 2.32
C ASP A 31 14.06 -9.87 3.82
N ASP A 32 13.62 -8.83 4.55
CA ASP A 32 13.30 -8.86 5.98
C ASP A 32 12.01 -9.62 6.32
N LEU A 33 11.24 -10.05 5.30
CA LEU A 33 9.95 -10.69 5.53
C LEU A 33 10.03 -12.20 5.74
N ALA A 34 11.09 -12.90 5.35
CA ALA A 34 11.11 -14.36 5.21
C ALA A 34 10.59 -15.09 6.47
N ASP A 35 11.07 -14.69 7.64
CA ASP A 35 10.79 -15.33 8.94
C ASP A 35 9.92 -14.47 9.88
N ALA A 36 9.39 -13.35 9.37
CA ALA A 36 8.56 -12.44 10.16
C ALA A 36 7.13 -12.97 10.37
N ASP A 37 6.46 -12.47 11.42
CA ASP A 37 5.05 -12.75 11.68
C ASP A 37 4.11 -11.96 10.74
N ASP A 38 2.86 -12.39 10.68
CA ASP A 38 1.84 -11.81 9.78
C ASP A 38 1.58 -10.33 10.06
N ALA A 39 1.66 -9.90 11.33
CA ALA A 39 1.42 -8.52 11.71
C ALA A 39 2.54 -7.59 11.23
N TYR A 40 3.79 -8.03 11.39
CA TYR A 40 4.96 -7.32 10.89
C TYR A 40 4.95 -7.24 9.37
N ILE A 41 4.67 -8.36 8.69
CA ILE A 41 4.58 -8.38 7.23
C ILE A 41 3.54 -7.39 6.74
N ALA A 42 2.33 -7.41 7.30
CA ALA A 42 1.27 -6.48 6.91
C ALA A 42 1.68 -5.01 7.13
N ARG A 43 2.33 -4.72 8.27
CA ARG A 43 2.84 -3.38 8.56
C ARG A 43 3.90 -2.94 7.56
N ARG A 44 4.88 -3.80 7.26
CA ARG A 44 5.97 -3.52 6.32
C ARG A 44 5.47 -3.30 4.90
N MET A 45 4.50 -4.11 4.45
CA MET A 45 3.87 -3.91 3.14
C MET A 45 3.14 -2.55 3.07
N ASN A 46 2.45 -2.14 4.13
CA ASN A 46 1.78 -0.84 4.18
C ASN A 46 2.78 0.33 4.13
N GLU A 47 3.95 0.21 4.75
CA GLU A 47 5.01 1.24 4.65
C GLU A 47 5.48 1.44 3.21
N GLU A 48 5.68 0.34 2.45
CA GLU A 48 6.06 0.43 1.04
C GLU A 48 4.95 1.09 0.20
N VAL A 49 3.68 0.76 0.47
CA VAL A 49 2.53 1.42 -0.18
C VAL A 49 2.51 2.92 0.14
N GLU A 50 2.63 3.30 1.41
CA GLU A 50 2.66 4.70 1.84
C GLU A 50 3.80 5.47 1.17
N LEU A 51 5.00 4.88 1.10
CA LEU A 51 6.16 5.48 0.43
C LEU A 51 5.94 5.68 -1.07
N LEU A 52 5.35 4.71 -1.76
CA LEU A 52 5.15 4.75 -3.22
C LEU A 52 3.98 5.63 -3.64
N VAL A 53 2.92 5.73 -2.81
CA VAL A 53 1.74 6.55 -3.08
C VAL A 53 1.98 8.03 -2.79
N LYS A 54 2.72 8.34 -1.71
CA LYS A 54 2.88 9.71 -1.19
C LYS A 54 3.34 10.76 -2.23
N PRO A 55 4.19 10.44 -3.23
CA PRO A 55 4.59 11.42 -4.24
C PRO A 55 3.47 11.81 -5.22
N ASN A 56 2.51 10.91 -5.49
CA ASN A 56 1.43 11.11 -6.46
C ASN A 56 0.09 10.58 -5.90
N PRO A 57 -0.39 11.13 -4.75
CA PRO A 57 -1.57 10.60 -4.07
C PRO A 57 -2.81 10.66 -4.97
N GLU A 58 -2.93 11.64 -5.86
CA GLU A 58 -4.03 11.79 -6.80
C GLU A 58 -4.18 10.63 -7.79
N GLN A 59 -3.12 9.85 -8.02
CA GLN A 59 -3.14 8.69 -8.93
C GLN A 59 -3.48 7.38 -8.23
N TYR A 60 -3.67 7.39 -6.91
CA TYR A 60 -4.05 6.19 -6.18
C TYR A 60 -5.56 5.94 -6.23
N THR A 61 -5.96 4.68 -6.11
CA THR A 61 -7.37 4.24 -6.23
C THR A 61 -8.19 4.52 -4.97
N TRP A 62 -8.32 5.79 -4.56
CA TRP A 62 -9.03 6.21 -3.34
C TRP A 62 -10.53 5.92 -3.33
N ILE A 63 -11.11 5.57 -4.49
CA ILE A 63 -12.48 5.07 -4.58
C ILE A 63 -12.68 3.76 -3.79
N LEU A 64 -11.61 3.01 -3.56
CA LEU A 64 -11.67 1.79 -2.75
C LEU A 64 -11.76 2.13 -1.27
N LYS A 65 -12.69 1.46 -0.57
CA LYS A 65 -12.84 1.58 0.89
C LYS A 65 -11.79 0.75 1.65
N LEU A 66 -10.51 1.08 1.51
CA LEU A 66 -9.40 0.34 2.11
C LEU A 66 -9.46 0.26 3.64
N LEU A 67 -10.00 1.29 4.31
CA LEU A 67 -10.08 1.38 5.76
C LEU A 67 -11.44 0.96 6.33
N LYS A 68 -12.25 0.22 5.54
CA LYS A 68 -13.63 -0.15 5.90
C LYS A 68 -13.65 -1.07 7.12
N THR A 69 -12.83 -2.12 7.09
CA THR A 69 -12.74 -3.08 8.19
C THR A 69 -12.04 -2.41 9.37
N ARG A 70 -12.74 -2.32 10.49
CA ARG A 70 -12.25 -1.73 11.73
C ARG A 70 -12.28 -2.74 12.87
N ARG A 71 -11.62 -2.39 13.96
CA ARG A 71 -11.74 -3.14 15.22
C ARG A 71 -13.16 -2.99 15.77
N GLU A 72 -13.57 -3.91 16.62
CA GLU A 72 -14.85 -3.81 17.31
C GLU A 72 -14.96 -2.49 18.08
N GLY A 73 -16.10 -1.80 17.94
CA GLY A 73 -16.36 -0.49 18.55
C GLY A 73 -15.86 0.72 17.78
N GLU A 74 -15.06 0.54 16.72
CA GLU A 74 -14.60 1.63 15.87
C GLU A 74 -15.56 1.89 14.69
N ILE A 75 -15.80 3.16 14.38
CA ILE A 75 -16.64 3.57 13.24
C ILE A 75 -15.80 3.58 11.96
N GLU A 76 -16.30 2.98 10.87
CA GLU A 76 -15.62 3.05 9.57
C GLU A 76 -15.46 4.52 9.13
N PRO A 77 -14.27 4.95 8.67
CA PRO A 77 -14.03 6.35 8.34
C PRO A 77 -15.00 6.92 7.29
N TYR A 78 -15.46 6.12 6.34
CA TYR A 78 -16.29 6.57 5.22
C TYR A 78 -17.73 6.98 5.60
N VAL A 79 -18.19 6.71 6.82
CA VAL A 79 -19.52 7.15 7.31
C VAL A 79 -19.42 8.19 8.43
N ARG A 80 -18.20 8.51 8.87
CA ARG A 80 -17.94 9.47 9.93
C ARG A 80 -18.26 10.88 9.44
N LYS A 81 -19.14 11.60 10.14
CA LYS A 81 -19.50 12.98 9.81
C LYS A 81 -18.53 14.02 10.40
N ASP A 82 -17.61 13.57 11.24
CA ASP A 82 -16.71 14.41 12.04
C ASP A 82 -15.29 14.54 11.46
N ILE A 83 -15.03 13.93 10.29
CA ILE A 83 -13.72 13.97 9.61
C ILE A 83 -13.77 14.67 8.24
N TYR A 84 -14.84 15.43 7.99
CA TYR A 84 -15.07 16.22 6.77
C TYR A 84 -15.13 17.71 7.09
#